data_AF-A0A3C0VWJ3-F1
#
_entry.id   AF-A0A3C0VWJ3-F1
#
_cell.length_a   1.000
_cell.length_b   1.000
_cell.length_c   1.000
_cell.angle_alpha   90.00
_cell.angle_beta   90.00
_cell.angle_gamma   90.00
#
_symmetry.space_group_name_H-M   'P 1'
#
loop_
_entity.id
_entity.type
_entity.pdbx_description
1 polymer ?
#
loop_
_entity_poly.entity_id
_entity_poly.type
_entity_poly.pdbx_seq_one_letter_code
_entity_poly.pdbx_strand_id
1 'polypeptide(L)'
;MELLLIGFAAGFAHVVTGPDHLAALAPFASRNGSAATWRLGLRWGLGHAAGVAVIGLLLWLLKDTAMVEGFSAWSERLVGVLLIAVGALGLYARLGGKLHSHEHAHSGVSHSHIHSHFGRTDHRHSHAALGIGLLHGTAGGTHLWVLLPTLAIGHLAGVMLYLTSYALATVAAMSLFTAGLGGLAKRL
;
A
#
# COMPACT_ATOMS: atom_id res chain seq x y z
N MET A 1 -16.58 2.75 21.65
CA MET A 1 -17.29 2.41 20.40
C MET A 1 -17.00 3.41 19.29
N GLU A 2 -16.95 4.72 19.59
CA GLU A 2 -16.66 5.77 18.61
C GLU A 2 -15.30 5.61 17.91
N LEU A 3 -14.20 5.38 18.66
CA LEU A 3 -12.86 5.19 18.07
C LEU A 3 -12.78 4.00 17.11
N LEU A 4 -13.57 2.95 17.34
CA LEU A 4 -13.69 1.82 16.42
C LEU A 4 -14.36 2.26 15.12
N LEU A 5 -15.47 2.98 15.20
CA LEU A 5 -16.17 3.46 14.00
C LEU A 5 -15.32 4.44 13.20
N ILE A 6 -14.63 5.36 13.88
CA ILE A 6 -13.74 6.34 13.23
C ILE A 6 -12.54 5.64 12.60
N GLY A 7 -11.90 4.69 13.31
CA GLY A 7 -10.79 3.89 12.77
C GLY A 7 -11.21 3.09 11.55
N PHE A 8 -12.35 2.40 11.64
CA PHE A 8 -12.89 1.63 10.52
C PHE A 8 -13.23 2.50 9.31
N ALA A 9 -13.96 3.61 9.53
CA ALA A 9 -14.33 4.54 8.49
C ALA A 9 -13.11 5.18 7.82
N ALA A 10 -12.10 5.58 8.61
CA ALA A 10 -10.85 6.12 8.10
C ALA A 10 -10.10 5.10 7.23
N GLY A 11 -9.99 3.84 7.67
CA GLY A 11 -9.33 2.78 6.92
C GLY A 11 -10.06 2.44 5.61
N PHE A 12 -11.39 2.37 5.65
CA PHE A 12 -12.20 2.14 4.46
C PHE A 12 -12.10 3.30 3.46
N ALA A 13 -12.31 4.54 3.94
CA ALA A 13 -12.24 5.74 3.11
C ALA A 13 -10.87 5.87 2.45
N HIS A 14 -9.79 5.69 3.22
CA HIS A 14 -8.41 5.68 2.73
C HIS A 14 -8.21 4.77 1.52
N VAL A 15 -8.67 3.52 1.59
CA VAL A 15 -8.50 2.57 0.48
C VAL A 15 -9.33 2.95 -0.73
N VAL A 16 -10.60 3.31 -0.51
CA VAL A 16 -11.56 3.56 -1.60
C VAL A 16 -11.27 4.88 -2.33
N THR A 17 -10.80 5.90 -1.62
CA THR A 17 -10.51 7.22 -2.19
C THR A 17 -9.04 7.38 -2.59
N GLY A 18 -8.14 6.54 -2.07
CA GLY A 18 -6.71 6.58 -2.36
C GLY A 18 -6.37 6.15 -3.80
N PRO A 19 -5.92 7.06 -4.68
CA PRO A 19 -5.61 6.72 -6.08
C PRO A 19 -4.35 5.85 -6.21
N ASP A 20 -3.50 5.85 -5.18
CA ASP A 20 -2.28 5.06 -5.04
C ASP A 20 -2.55 3.55 -5.01
N HIS A 21 -3.64 3.12 -4.38
CA HIS A 21 -4.05 1.72 -4.36
C HIS A 21 -4.54 1.21 -5.69
N LEU A 22 -5.31 2.03 -6.39
CA LEU A 22 -5.73 1.74 -7.76
C LEU A 22 -4.51 1.60 -8.68
N ALA A 23 -3.59 2.57 -8.65
CA ALA A 23 -2.43 2.59 -9.53
C ALA A 23 -1.48 1.40 -9.29
N ALA A 24 -1.27 1.02 -8.02
CA ALA A 24 -0.38 -0.08 -7.67
C ALA A 24 -0.97 -1.46 -7.99
N LEU A 25 -2.28 -1.66 -7.79
CA LEU A 25 -2.90 -2.98 -7.87
C LEU A 25 -3.58 -3.27 -9.20
N ALA A 26 -4.07 -2.26 -9.92
CA ALA A 26 -4.81 -2.46 -11.17
C ALA A 26 -4.02 -3.22 -12.26
N PRO A 27 -2.72 -2.95 -12.52
CA PRO A 27 -1.96 -3.69 -13.53
C PRO A 27 -1.79 -5.19 -13.21
N PHE A 28 -1.74 -5.53 -11.92
CA PHE A 28 -1.68 -6.93 -11.48
C PHE A 28 -3.05 -7.58 -11.48
N ALA A 29 -4.09 -6.83 -11.11
CA ALA A 29 -5.46 -7.31 -11.09
C ALA A 29 -5.98 -7.65 -12.50
N SER A 30 -5.55 -6.89 -13.52
CA SER A 30 -6.01 -7.09 -14.89
C SER A 30 -5.42 -8.33 -15.58
N ARG A 31 -4.30 -8.87 -15.07
CA ARG A 31 -3.59 -10.00 -15.66
C ARG A 31 -3.79 -11.32 -14.94
N ASN A 32 -4.51 -11.31 -13.80
CA ASN A 32 -4.61 -12.47 -12.90
C ASN A 32 -6.05 -12.76 -12.50
N GLY A 33 -6.31 -13.99 -12.07
CA GLY A 33 -7.64 -14.36 -11.59
C GLY A 33 -7.97 -13.83 -10.20
N SER A 34 -9.26 -13.63 -9.91
CA SER A 34 -9.77 -13.07 -8.63
C SER A 34 -9.17 -13.67 -7.35
N ALA A 35 -8.88 -14.98 -7.34
CA ALA A 35 -8.25 -15.64 -6.19
C ALA A 35 -6.78 -15.22 -5.97
N ALA A 36 -6.03 -14.97 -7.04
CA ALA A 36 -4.66 -14.47 -6.97
C ALA A 36 -4.62 -12.97 -6.61
N THR A 37 -5.59 -12.20 -7.10
CA THR A 37 -5.68 -10.76 -6.84
C THR A 37 -6.12 -10.45 -5.41
N TRP A 38 -7.01 -11.26 -4.82
CA TRP A 38 -7.35 -11.16 -3.39
C TRP A 38 -6.14 -11.38 -2.47
N ARG A 39 -5.33 -12.43 -2.73
CA ARG A 39 -4.11 -12.70 -1.94
C ARG A 39 -3.07 -11.58 -2.05
N LEU A 40 -2.98 -10.95 -3.22
CA LEU A 40 -2.14 -9.78 -3.43
C LEU A 40 -2.61 -8.61 -2.57
N GLY A 41 -3.91 -8.29 -2.62
CA GLY A 41 -4.53 -7.25 -1.81
C GLY A 41 -4.38 -7.48 -0.30
N LEU A 42 -4.51 -8.72 0.16
CA LEU A 42 -4.31 -9.09 1.57
C LEU A 42 -2.88 -8.82 2.04
N ARG A 43 -1.87 -9.29 1.30
CA ARG A 43 -0.46 -9.11 1.67
C ARG A 43 -0.03 -7.66 1.62
N TRP A 44 -0.47 -6.95 0.58
CA TRP A 44 -0.18 -5.54 0.45
C TRP A 44 -0.88 -4.71 1.54
N GLY A 45 -2.16 -4.98 1.79
CA GLY A 45 -2.93 -4.35 2.85
C GLY A 45 -2.34 -4.59 4.24
N LEU A 46 -1.84 -5.80 4.52
CA LEU A 46 -1.15 -6.11 5.80
C LEU A 46 0.14 -5.30 5.96
N GLY A 47 0.97 -5.25 4.92
CA GLY A 47 2.17 -4.42 4.93
C GLY A 47 1.83 -2.94 5.15
N HIS A 48 0.89 -2.42 4.37
CA HIS A 48 0.44 -1.03 4.44
C HIS A 48 -0.08 -0.66 5.81
N ALA A 49 -1.02 -1.44 6.35
CA ALA A 49 -1.57 -1.22 7.67
C ALA A 49 -0.50 -1.27 8.76
N ALA A 50 0.48 -2.18 8.66
CA ALA A 50 1.60 -2.25 9.59
C ALA A 50 2.48 -0.99 9.53
N GLY A 51 2.80 -0.49 8.32
CA GLY A 51 3.58 0.73 8.14
C GLY A 51 2.88 1.95 8.75
N VAL A 52 1.59 2.11 8.45
CA VAL A 52 0.77 3.21 9.02
C VAL A 52 0.65 3.08 10.54
N ALA A 53 0.47 1.87 11.07
CA ALA A 53 0.40 1.65 12.53
C ALA A 53 1.71 2.02 13.23
N VAL A 54 2.86 1.68 12.64
CA VAL A 54 4.18 2.07 13.16
C VAL A 54 4.32 3.59 13.19
N ILE A 55 4.03 4.28 12.09
CA ILE A 55 4.10 5.75 12.04
C ILE A 55 3.07 6.38 13.00
N GLY A 56 1.85 5.86 13.06
CA GLY A 56 0.80 6.36 13.95
C GLY A 56 1.16 6.24 15.43
N LEU A 57 1.82 5.15 15.81
CA LEU A 57 2.34 4.97 17.16
C LEU A 57 3.51 5.91 17.45
N LEU A 58 4.45 6.05 16.51
CA LEU A 58 5.57 6.99 16.65
C LEU A 58 5.08 8.43 16.78
N LEU A 59 4.12 8.86 15.95
CA LEU A 59 3.49 10.17 16.05
C LEU A 59 2.83 10.39 17.40
N TRP A 60 2.10 9.39 17.91
CA TRP A 60 1.47 9.49 19.21
C TRP A 60 2.50 9.59 20.36
N LEU A 61 3.59 8.83 20.30
CA LEU A 61 4.66 8.87 21.32
C LEU A 61 5.41 10.21 21.31
N LEU A 62 5.55 10.84 20.14
CA LEU A 62 6.30 12.08 19.96
C LEU A 62 5.44 13.34 20.06
N LYS A 63 4.11 13.20 20.18
CA LYS A 63 3.16 14.34 20.08
C LYS A 63 3.36 15.44 21.12
N ASP A 64 3.87 15.09 22.30
CA ASP A 64 4.10 16.03 23.40
C ASP A 64 5.54 16.60 23.41
N THR A 65 6.31 16.31 22.34
CA THR A 65 7.67 16.83 22.14
C THR A 65 7.68 17.95 21.11
N ALA A 66 8.58 18.93 21.26
CA ALA A 66 8.80 20.01 20.28
C ALA A 66 9.31 19.54 18.90
N MET A 67 9.34 18.24 18.64
CA MET A 67 9.93 17.59 17.47
C MET A 67 8.94 17.44 16.30
N VAL A 68 7.63 17.51 16.55
CA VAL A 68 6.58 17.31 15.52
C VAL A 68 6.56 18.43 14.48
N GLU A 69 6.78 19.67 14.88
CA GLU A 69 6.75 20.83 13.96
C GLU A 69 7.91 20.81 12.94
N GLY A 70 9.08 20.28 13.31
CA GLY A 70 10.27 20.24 12.44
C GLY A 70 10.31 19.07 11.45
N PHE A 71 9.72 17.92 11.80
CA PHE A 71 9.84 16.69 11.02
C PHE A 71 8.81 16.60 9.88
N SER A 72 7.62 17.18 10.05
CA SER A 72 6.54 17.13 9.05
C SER A 72 6.96 17.72 7.70
N ALA A 73 7.61 18.90 7.72
CA ALA A 73 7.97 19.63 6.50
C ALA A 73 9.07 18.94 5.67
N TRP A 74 9.95 18.16 6.31
CA TRP A 74 11.01 17.42 5.61
C TRP A 74 10.54 16.08 5.07
N SER A 75 9.65 15.40 5.79
CA SER A 75 9.03 14.13 5.35
C SER A 75 8.23 14.34 4.06
N GLU A 76 7.36 15.36 4.03
CA GLU A 76 6.55 15.67 2.84
C GLU A 76 7.39 15.99 1.59
N ARG A 77 8.52 16.70 1.76
CA ARG A 77 9.44 17.01 0.66
C ARG A 77 10.13 15.76 0.11
N LEU A 78 10.59 14.87 0.99
CA LEU A 78 11.23 13.61 0.61
C LEU A 78 10.28 12.70 -0.18
N VAL A 79 9.03 12.60 0.29
CA VAL A 79 7.98 11.83 -0.38
C VAL A 79 7.64 12.41 -1.75
N GLY A 80 7.51 13.74 -1.86
CA GLY A 80 7.29 14.42 -3.13
C GLY A 80 8.39 14.13 -4.16
N VAL A 81 9.65 14.16 -3.75
CA VAL A 81 10.80 13.83 -4.61
C VAL A 81 10.75 12.36 -5.06
N LEU A 82 10.42 11.44 -4.16
CA LEU A 82 10.33 10.01 -4.49
C LEU A 82 9.21 9.73 -5.51
N LEU A 83 8.05 10.38 -5.37
CA LEU A 83 6.94 10.24 -6.31
C LEU A 83 7.29 10.75 -7.72
N ILE A 84 8.02 11.87 -7.81
CA ILE A 84 8.55 12.38 -9.09
C ILE A 84 9.49 11.36 -9.73
N ALA A 85 10.40 10.78 -8.95
CA ALA A 85 11.36 9.78 -9.45
C ALA A 85 10.66 8.51 -9.97
N VAL A 86 9.69 7.98 -9.22
CA VAL A 86 8.90 6.80 -9.64
C VAL A 86 8.08 7.11 -10.90
N GLY A 87 7.45 8.29 -10.98
CA GLY A 87 6.74 8.74 -12.18
C GLY A 87 7.66 8.83 -13.40
N ALA A 88 8.85 9.41 -13.23
CA ALA A 88 9.85 9.49 -14.29
C ALA A 88 10.35 8.12 -14.75
N LEU A 89 10.60 7.18 -13.81
CA LEU A 89 10.96 5.79 -14.13
C LEU A 89 9.86 5.06 -14.90
N GLY A 90 8.59 5.24 -14.51
CA GLY A 90 7.44 4.68 -15.22
C GLY A 90 7.30 5.22 -16.65
N LEU A 91 7.53 6.53 -16.82
CA LEU A 91 7.51 7.18 -18.13
C LEU A 91 8.68 6.73 -19.00
N TYR A 92 9.87 6.62 -18.43
CA TYR A 92 11.08 6.11 -19.09
C TYR A 92 10.92 4.65 -19.54
N ALA A 93 10.35 3.79 -18.69
CA ALA A 93 10.06 2.40 -19.03
C ALA A 93 9.08 2.28 -20.20
N ARG A 94 8.13 3.21 -20.33
CA ARG A 94 7.15 3.24 -21.42
C ARG A 94 7.67 3.88 -22.72
N LEU A 95 8.57 4.86 -22.61
CA LEU A 95 9.09 5.61 -23.76
C LEU A 95 10.39 5.02 -24.35
N GLY A 96 11.11 4.15 -23.64
CA GLY A 96 12.43 3.67 -24.07
C GLY A 96 12.77 2.18 -23.85
N GLY A 97 11.91 1.38 -23.21
CA GLY A 97 12.22 -0.01 -22.89
C GLY A 97 11.56 -1.02 -23.82
N LYS A 98 12.33 -1.71 -24.67
CA LYS A 98 11.93 -3.00 -25.28
C LYS A 98 11.76 -4.06 -24.19
N LEU A 99 10.67 -3.98 -23.43
CA LEU A 99 10.32 -4.94 -22.40
C LEU A 99 9.40 -5.99 -23.01
N HIS A 100 10.00 -7.03 -23.56
CA HIS A 100 9.29 -8.18 -24.10
C HIS A 100 8.94 -9.09 -22.92
N SER A 101 7.66 -9.48 -22.81
CA SER A 101 7.22 -10.43 -21.79
C SER A 101 6.93 -11.79 -22.41
N HIS A 102 7.68 -12.83 -22.01
CA HIS A 102 7.31 -14.21 -22.32
C HIS A 102 6.46 -14.79 -21.19
N GLU A 103 5.42 -15.55 -21.55
CA GLU A 103 4.66 -16.38 -20.63
C GLU A 103 5.40 -17.70 -20.37
N HIS A 104 5.52 -18.05 -19.09
CA HIS A 104 5.91 -19.39 -18.66
C HIS A 104 4.84 -19.98 -17.74
N ALA A 105 4.62 -21.29 -17.89
CA ALA A 105 3.78 -22.07 -17.01
C ALA A 105 4.65 -22.96 -16.11
N HIS A 106 4.59 -22.71 -14.81
CA HIS A 106 5.13 -23.61 -13.80
C HIS A 106 4.00 -24.10 -12.90
N SER A 107 3.90 -25.41 -12.72
CA SER A 107 2.97 -26.04 -11.76
C SER A 107 1.49 -25.70 -11.99
N GLY A 108 1.08 -25.50 -13.26
CA GLY A 108 -0.32 -25.18 -13.62
C GLY A 108 -0.72 -23.71 -13.48
N VAL A 109 0.23 -22.80 -13.24
CA VAL A 109 0.00 -21.36 -13.20
C VAL A 109 0.83 -20.68 -14.29
N SER A 110 0.17 -19.99 -15.22
CA SER A 110 0.81 -19.17 -16.26
C SER A 110 1.13 -17.78 -15.71
N HIS A 111 2.37 -17.30 -15.90
CA HIS A 111 2.76 -15.92 -15.61
C HIS A 111 3.66 -15.33 -16.70
N SER A 112 3.68 -14.00 -16.89
CA SER A 112 4.56 -13.31 -17.86
C SER A 112 5.63 -12.41 -17.22
N HIS A 113 6.89 -12.75 -17.52
CA HIS A 113 8.18 -12.08 -17.22
C HIS A 113 8.54 -10.90 -18.10
N ILE A 114 8.60 -9.66 -17.61
CA ILE A 114 9.46 -8.62 -18.20
C ILE A 114 10.90 -8.81 -17.66
N HIS A 115 11.86 -9.17 -18.53
CA HIS A 115 13.28 -9.29 -18.15
C HIS A 115 14.14 -8.14 -18.71
N SER A 116 15.07 -7.65 -17.88
CA SER A 116 16.33 -7.04 -18.35
C SER A 116 17.47 -7.91 -17.84
N HIS A 117 18.36 -8.38 -18.73
CA HIS A 117 19.44 -9.30 -18.37
C HIS A 117 20.57 -8.54 -17.64
N PHE A 118 20.42 -8.37 -16.33
CA PHE A 118 21.53 -8.15 -15.40
C PHE A 118 21.32 -9.05 -14.17
N GLY A 119 21.93 -10.24 -14.20
CA GLY A 119 22.05 -11.12 -13.03
C GLY A 119 20.93 -12.13 -12.84
N ARG A 120 21.32 -13.41 -12.73
CA ARG A 120 20.45 -14.55 -12.41
C ARG A 120 20.09 -14.53 -10.92
N THR A 121 18.82 -14.42 -10.57
CA THR A 121 18.32 -14.91 -9.28
C THR A 121 16.84 -15.31 -9.37
N ASP A 122 16.58 -16.60 -9.12
CA ASP A 122 15.26 -17.18 -8.92
C ASP A 122 14.75 -16.78 -7.53
N HIS A 123 13.80 -15.84 -7.45
CA HIS A 123 13.26 -15.37 -6.18
C HIS A 123 11.73 -15.34 -6.19
N ARG A 124 11.13 -16.07 -5.23
CA ARG A 124 9.69 -16.08 -4.97
C ARG A 124 9.20 -14.70 -4.51
N HIS A 125 8.61 -13.92 -5.40
CA HIS A 125 8.10 -12.55 -5.15
C HIS A 125 6.82 -12.46 -4.28
N SER A 126 6.48 -13.51 -3.54
CA SER A 126 5.34 -13.54 -2.60
C SER A 126 5.44 -12.47 -1.50
N HIS A 127 6.66 -12.12 -1.09
CA HIS A 127 6.94 -11.15 -0.02
C HIS A 127 7.09 -9.71 -0.52
N ALA A 128 7.28 -9.51 -1.83
CA ALA A 128 7.47 -8.19 -2.40
C ALA A 128 6.25 -7.30 -2.16
N ALA A 129 5.03 -7.84 -2.30
CA ALA A 129 3.80 -7.11 -2.01
C ALA A 129 3.73 -6.66 -0.55
N LEU A 130 4.11 -7.50 0.42
CA LEU A 130 4.09 -7.11 1.83
C LEU A 130 5.15 -6.03 2.13
N GLY A 131 6.36 -6.15 1.58
CA GLY A 131 7.42 -5.16 1.74
C GLY A 131 7.10 -3.81 1.08
N ILE A 132 6.56 -3.82 -0.14
CA ILE A 132 6.10 -2.60 -0.82
C ILE A 132 4.95 -1.98 -0.05
N GLY A 133 4.02 -2.78 0.49
CA GLY A 133 2.95 -2.30 1.35
C GLY A 133 3.48 -1.60 2.59
N LEU A 134 4.42 -2.25 3.30
CA LEU A 134 5.07 -1.67 4.47
C LEU A 134 5.72 -0.33 4.16
N LEU A 135 6.55 -0.29 3.11
CA LEU A 135 7.21 0.94 2.67
C LEU A 135 6.19 2.01 2.32
N HIS A 136 5.16 1.68 1.54
CA HIS A 136 4.11 2.61 1.13
C HIS A 136 3.33 3.18 2.33
N GLY A 137 2.97 2.33 3.30
CA GLY A 137 2.30 2.75 4.54
C GLY A 137 3.17 3.66 5.42
N THR A 138 4.51 3.54 5.32
CA THR A 138 5.43 4.48 5.98
C THR A 138 5.75 5.73 5.15
N ALA A 139 5.61 5.65 3.81
CA ALA A 139 6.06 6.67 2.86
C ALA A 139 5.14 7.89 2.75
N GLY A 140 4.29 8.14 3.74
CA GLY A 140 3.82 9.48 4.08
C GLY A 140 3.12 10.30 3.00
N GLY A 141 2.32 9.67 2.14
CA GLY A 141 1.56 10.35 1.08
C GLY A 141 0.18 10.89 1.51
N THR A 142 -0.77 10.88 0.56
CA THR A 142 -2.17 11.36 0.67
C THR A 142 -3.01 10.73 1.79
N HIS A 143 -2.45 9.81 2.57
CA HIS A 143 -3.15 9.04 3.56
C HIS A 143 -2.78 9.34 5.01
N LEU A 144 -1.74 10.14 5.26
CA LEU A 144 -1.35 10.48 6.63
C LEU A 144 -2.41 11.27 7.40
N TRP A 145 -3.41 11.85 6.72
CA TRP A 145 -4.56 12.47 7.40
C TRP A 145 -5.30 11.48 8.32
N VAL A 146 -5.25 10.17 8.02
CA VAL A 146 -5.81 9.12 8.89
C VAL A 146 -5.06 8.99 10.21
N LEU A 147 -3.89 9.60 10.36
CA LEU A 147 -3.15 9.59 11.63
C LEU A 147 -3.50 10.79 12.52
N LEU A 148 -4.21 11.81 12.02
CA LEU A 148 -4.60 12.96 12.84
C LEU A 148 -5.37 12.59 14.12
N PRO A 149 -6.30 11.62 14.11
CA PRO A 149 -6.97 11.19 15.34
C PRO A 149 -6.01 10.62 16.39
N THR A 150 -4.86 10.04 16.00
CA THR A 150 -3.92 9.50 16.99
C THR A 150 -3.36 10.60 17.87
N LEU A 151 -3.09 11.80 17.33
CA LEU A 151 -2.60 12.95 18.10
C LEU A 151 -3.61 13.43 19.16
N ALA A 152 -4.90 13.39 18.84
CA ALA A 152 -5.97 13.81 19.74
C ALA A 152 -6.25 12.80 20.88
N ILE A 153 -5.90 11.52 20.69
CA ILE A 153 -6.17 10.49 21.70
C ILE A 153 -5.13 10.58 22.83
N GLY A 154 -5.62 10.77 24.06
CA GLY A 154 -4.77 10.95 25.25
C GLY A 154 -4.19 9.69 25.88
N HIS A 155 -4.62 8.49 25.47
CA HIS A 155 -4.26 7.24 26.15
C HIS A 155 -3.97 6.10 25.16
N LEU A 156 -3.02 5.22 25.52
CA LEU A 156 -2.51 4.15 24.66
C LEU A 156 -3.61 3.20 24.16
N ALA A 157 -4.53 2.79 25.04
CA ALA A 157 -5.59 1.85 24.66
C ALA A 157 -6.49 2.41 23.55
N GLY A 158 -6.76 3.72 23.55
CA GLY A 158 -7.57 4.38 22.52
C GLY A 158 -6.86 4.41 21.17
N VAL A 159 -5.55 4.68 21.17
CA VAL A 159 -4.71 4.67 19.96
C VAL A 159 -4.63 3.26 19.38
N MET A 160 -4.40 2.26 20.22
CA MET A 160 -4.36 0.86 19.79
C MET A 160 -5.70 0.41 19.22
N LEU A 161 -6.81 0.80 19.84
CA LEU A 161 -8.16 0.51 19.36
C LEU A 161 -8.42 1.15 18.00
N TYR A 162 -8.04 2.42 17.84
CA TYR A 162 -8.15 3.16 16.59
C TYR A 162 -7.32 2.51 15.47
N LEU A 163 -6.02 2.31 15.70
CA LEU A 163 -5.09 1.75 14.72
C LEU A 163 -5.43 0.31 14.33
N THR A 164 -5.87 -0.51 15.29
CA THR A 164 -6.30 -1.89 15.00
C THR A 164 -7.56 -1.90 14.13
N SER A 165 -8.52 -1.02 14.43
CA SER A 165 -9.74 -0.91 13.63
C SER A 165 -9.44 -0.40 12.22
N TYR A 166 -8.58 0.63 12.10
CA TYR A 166 -8.05 1.12 10.83
C TYR A 166 -7.36 0.01 10.03
N ALA A 167 -6.49 -0.79 10.68
CA ALA A 167 -5.77 -1.87 10.04
C ALA A 167 -6.72 -2.94 9.49
N LEU A 168 -7.70 -3.37 10.28
CA LEU A 168 -8.71 -4.35 9.86
C LEU A 168 -9.52 -3.85 8.66
N ALA A 169 -10.00 -2.60 8.72
CA ALA A 169 -10.74 -1.99 7.62
C ALA A 169 -9.90 -1.87 6.35
N THR A 170 -8.65 -1.43 6.48
CA THR A 170 -7.71 -1.28 5.36
C THR A 170 -7.42 -2.62 4.69
N VAL A 171 -7.10 -3.65 5.48
CA VAL A 171 -6.82 -5.00 4.94
C VAL A 171 -8.06 -5.57 4.24
N ALA A 172 -9.23 -5.45 4.85
CA ALA A 172 -10.48 -5.94 4.28
C ALA A 172 -10.84 -5.19 2.99
N ALA A 173 -10.81 -3.86 3.01
CA ALA A 173 -11.11 -3.01 1.86
C ALA A 173 -10.14 -3.28 0.72
N MET A 174 -8.84 -3.37 0.99
CA MET A 174 -7.83 -3.63 -0.04
C MET A 174 -8.04 -4.99 -0.70
N SER A 175 -8.31 -6.02 0.11
CA SER A 175 -8.55 -7.38 -0.39
C SER A 175 -9.81 -7.45 -1.26
N LEU A 176 -10.90 -6.81 -0.84
CA LEU A 176 -12.16 -6.75 -1.59
C LEU A 176 -12.02 -5.92 -2.87
N PHE A 177 -11.38 -4.75 -2.78
CA PHE A 177 -11.12 -3.86 -3.92
C PHE A 177 -10.32 -4.57 -5.00
N THR A 178 -9.23 -5.25 -4.63
CA THR A 178 -8.37 -5.97 -5.57
C THR A 178 -9.06 -7.20 -6.17
N ALA A 179 -9.88 -7.90 -5.38
CA ALA A 179 -10.70 -9.01 -5.87
C ALA A 179 -11.76 -8.52 -6.87
N GLY A 180 -12.42 -7.39 -6.58
CA GLY A 180 -13.42 -6.76 -7.45
C GLY A 180 -12.81 -6.32 -8.79
N LEU A 181 -11.65 -5.65 -8.75
CA LEU A 181 -10.93 -5.27 -9.97
C LEU A 181 -10.55 -6.49 -10.83
N GLY A 182 -10.03 -7.55 -10.20
CA GLY A 182 -9.71 -8.79 -10.93
C GLY A 182 -10.95 -9.49 -11.49
N GLY A 183 -12.08 -9.41 -10.78
CA GLY A 183 -13.36 -9.93 -11.27
C GLY A 183 -13.91 -9.15 -12.46
N LEU A 184 -13.79 -7.81 -12.45
CA LEU A 184 -14.21 -6.95 -13.54
C LEU A 184 -13.31 -7.12 -14.77
N ALA A 185 -12.00 -7.17 -14.57
CA ALA A 185 -11.04 -7.34 -15.66
C ALA A 185 -11.18 -8.68 -16.40
N LYS A 186 -11.72 -9.72 -15.75
CA LYS A 186 -12.07 -10.98 -16.43
C LYS A 186 -13.29 -10.89 -17.34
N ARG A 187 -14.16 -9.88 -17.15
CA ARG A 187 -15.42 -9.71 -17.86
C ARG A 187 -15.32 -8.72 -19.02
N LEU A 188 -14.23 -7.96 -19.09
CA LEU A 188 -13.87 -7.04 -20.16
C LEU A 188 -12.96 -7.75 -21.17
#